data_AF-A0A838RCL5-F1
#
_entry.id   AF-A0A838RCL5-F1
#
_cell.length_a   1.000
_cell.length_b   1.000
_cell.length_c   1.000
_cell.angle_alpha   90.00
_cell.angle_beta   90.00
_cell.angle_gamma   90.00
#
_symmetry.space_group_name_H-M   'P 1'
#
loop_
_entity.id
_entity.type
_entity.pdbx_description
1 polymer ?
#
loop_
_entity_poly.entity_id
_entity_poly.type
_entity_poly.pdbx_seq_one_letter_code
_entity_poly.pdbx_strand_id
1 'polypeptide(L)'
;MRRRARWGLLILSAAVLFALLLTSRYRVPEAVPLALARVGPRGCADIADISPRQSSAAQRPAPLPSPIPAAGPAPTEDRIGFPVGYQENFALYFVIDRPDLREVRVACANVLAASALPGQPLPYGSVFIMEGWAVAVDERGLPIFDASGHLIREQLNSLMVMRKGEGFGAAYGEARTGAWEYGAYQPDGSYLVAPQQSHSCAACHRQQSSAEADWLFRSRLFFKPTEASRAPEAGPREVIPFHYLFRPGTVNARVGSTITWSNLDEVWYTITAADGSFDSGPLAPGQHFNHTFNQAGRYEYFSSFHPGMRGTIQIIE
;
A
#
# COMPACT_ATOMS: atom_id res chain seq x y z
N MET A 1 65.09 -7.84 78.34
CA MET A 1 66.47 -8.09 77.88
C MET A 1 66.55 -7.79 76.38
N ARG A 2 67.45 -6.86 76.01
CA ARG A 2 68.22 -6.71 74.74
C ARG A 2 67.64 -7.14 73.36
N ARG A 3 67.66 -6.14 72.44
CA ARG A 3 68.27 -6.12 71.08
C ARG A 3 67.59 -7.02 70.01
N ARG A 4 67.42 -6.68 68.72
CA ARG A 4 67.90 -5.68 67.73
C ARG A 4 66.91 -5.78 66.54
N ALA A 5 66.46 -4.67 65.92
CA ALA A 5 66.90 -4.17 64.60
C ALA A 5 66.49 -5.09 63.41
N ARG A 6 66.02 -4.68 62.22
CA ARG A 6 65.85 -3.39 61.53
C ARG A 6 65.38 -3.70 60.06
N TRP A 7 64.72 -2.74 59.40
CA TRP A 7 64.58 -2.52 57.93
C TRP A 7 63.59 -3.37 57.09
N GLY A 8 62.72 -2.66 56.35
CA GLY A 8 61.91 -3.17 55.23
C GLY A 8 60.78 -2.21 54.87
N LEU A 9 61.03 -1.34 53.89
CA LEU A 9 60.22 -0.21 53.42
C LEU A 9 58.92 -0.64 52.67
N LEU A 10 57.85 0.15 52.88
CA LEU A 10 56.89 0.69 51.90
C LEU A 10 56.73 0.00 50.52
N ILE A 11 55.48 -0.32 50.14
CA ILE A 11 54.68 0.21 48.99
C ILE A 11 53.37 -0.61 48.85
N LEU A 12 52.31 0.06 48.35
CA LEU A 12 50.96 -0.38 47.93
C LEU A 12 49.88 -0.49 49.02
N SER A 13 48.66 0.07 48.87
CA SER A 13 48.12 0.97 47.85
C SER A 13 46.76 1.51 48.33
N ALA A 14 46.52 2.78 48.02
CA ALA A 14 45.29 3.52 48.25
C ALA A 14 44.15 3.05 47.30
N ALA A 15 43.56 1.88 47.57
CA ALA A 15 42.49 1.32 46.73
C ALA A 15 41.15 1.04 47.44
N VAL A 16 40.98 1.41 48.72
CA VAL A 16 39.77 0.99 49.49
C VAL A 16 38.93 2.16 50.02
N LEU A 17 39.30 3.42 49.77
CA LEU A 17 38.58 4.59 50.32
C LEU A 17 37.90 5.50 49.28
N PHE A 18 37.39 4.93 48.19
CA PHE A 18 36.55 5.67 47.22
C PHE A 18 35.28 4.89 46.81
N ALA A 19 34.69 4.12 47.72
CA ALA A 19 33.54 3.26 47.42
C ALA A 19 32.26 3.56 48.23
N LEU A 20 32.17 4.67 48.98
CA LEU A 20 31.06 4.85 49.95
C LEU A 20 30.36 6.22 50.00
N LEU A 21 30.51 7.10 49.00
CA LEU A 21 29.84 8.42 49.00
C LEU A 21 29.24 8.85 47.65
N LEU A 22 28.53 7.96 46.94
CA LEU A 22 27.80 8.32 45.70
C LEU A 22 26.50 7.50 45.49
N THR A 23 25.79 7.11 46.54
CA THR A 23 24.50 6.37 46.43
C THR A 23 23.25 7.25 46.55
N SER A 24 23.36 8.57 46.37
CA SER A 24 22.21 9.47 46.37
C SER A 24 22.18 10.30 45.09
N ARG A 25 21.09 10.15 44.33
CA ARG A 25 20.66 10.91 43.13
C ARG A 25 20.91 10.32 41.74
N TYR A 26 20.73 9.01 41.57
CA TYR A 26 20.25 8.49 40.28
C TYR A 26 19.05 7.57 40.50
N ARG A 27 17.85 8.17 40.47
CA ARG A 27 16.61 7.43 40.28
C ARG A 27 16.61 7.06 38.80
N VAL A 28 16.88 5.81 38.48
CA VAL A 28 16.66 5.28 37.14
C VAL A 28 15.18 5.50 36.84
N PRO A 29 14.80 6.27 35.79
CA PRO A 29 13.41 6.34 35.41
C PRO A 29 12.95 4.93 35.10
N GLU A 30 11.87 4.49 35.75
CA GLU A 30 11.16 3.26 35.42
C GLU A 30 10.99 3.23 33.90
N ALA A 31 11.52 2.19 33.26
CA ALA A 31 11.29 1.97 31.85
C ALA A 31 9.78 1.86 31.66
N VAL A 32 9.17 2.94 31.15
CA VAL A 32 7.83 2.87 30.59
C VAL A 32 7.90 1.72 29.58
N PRO A 33 7.12 0.64 29.75
CA PRO A 33 7.10 -0.39 28.73
C PRO A 33 6.59 0.33 27.49
N LEU A 34 7.49 0.56 26.53
CA LEU A 34 7.11 0.76 25.14
C LEU A 34 6.31 -0.47 24.82
N ALA A 35 4.98 -0.35 24.92
CA ALA A 35 4.08 -1.24 24.24
C ALA A 35 4.59 -1.23 22.81
N LEU A 36 5.22 -2.33 22.40
CA LEU A 36 5.35 -2.67 21.01
C LEU A 36 3.91 -2.70 20.52
N ALA A 37 3.41 -1.56 20.04
CA ALA A 37 2.28 -1.53 19.15
C ALA A 37 2.69 -2.50 18.05
N ARG A 38 2.07 -3.69 18.05
CA ARG A 38 2.10 -4.53 16.87
C ARG A 38 1.57 -3.61 15.78
N VAL A 39 2.45 -3.13 14.91
CA VAL A 39 2.02 -2.53 13.64
C VAL A 39 1.45 -3.71 12.86
N GLY A 40 0.19 -4.04 13.17
CA GLY A 40 -0.61 -4.91 12.34
C GLY A 40 -0.80 -4.25 10.98
N PRO A 41 -1.20 -5.01 9.95
CA PRO A 41 -1.59 -4.41 8.68
C PRO A 41 -2.64 -3.33 8.93
N ARG A 42 -2.47 -2.16 8.31
CA ARG A 42 -3.45 -1.05 8.38
C ARG A 42 -4.83 -1.61 8.06
N GLY A 43 -5.82 -1.31 8.89
CA GLY A 43 -7.22 -1.61 8.62
C GLY A 43 -7.65 -0.93 7.32
N CYS A 44 -8.67 -1.49 6.65
CA CYS A 44 -9.22 -0.89 5.43
C CYS A 44 -9.69 0.57 5.65
N ALA A 45 -10.12 0.89 6.87
CA ALA A 45 -10.44 2.26 7.32
C ALA A 45 -9.22 3.19 7.56
N ASP A 46 -8.01 2.65 7.77
CA ASP A 46 -6.85 3.41 8.28
C ASP A 46 -6.10 4.24 7.21
N ILE A 47 -6.66 4.39 6.00
CA ILE A 47 -6.15 5.35 5.03
C ILE A 47 -6.70 6.71 5.44
N ALA A 48 -5.79 7.64 5.74
CA ALA A 48 -6.06 9.00 6.23
C ALA A 48 -7.45 9.51 5.86
N ASP A 49 -8.23 9.66 6.93
CA ASP A 49 -9.52 10.30 7.02
C ASP A 49 -9.54 11.61 6.24
N ILE A 50 -10.52 11.75 5.35
CA ILE A 50 -11.18 13.03 5.19
C ILE A 50 -12.64 12.72 5.47
N SER A 51 -13.09 13.06 6.67
CA SER A 51 -14.51 13.03 7.02
C SER A 51 -15.31 13.68 5.89
N PRO A 52 -16.49 13.13 5.53
CA PRO A 52 -17.30 13.72 4.48
C PRO A 52 -17.63 15.15 4.87
N ARG A 53 -17.08 16.15 4.14
CA ARG A 53 -17.77 17.44 4.13
C ARG A 53 -19.14 17.14 3.57
N GLN A 54 -20.17 17.51 4.32
CA GLN A 54 -21.52 17.64 3.78
C GLN A 54 -21.49 18.72 2.71
N SER A 55 -21.03 18.38 1.52
CA SER A 55 -21.23 19.15 0.31
C SER A 55 -22.67 18.91 -0.08
N SER A 56 -23.47 19.97 -0.21
CA SER A 56 -24.86 19.84 -0.59
C SER A 56 -24.92 19.08 -1.90
N ALA A 57 -25.63 17.95 -1.90
CA ALA A 57 -25.86 17.12 -3.07
C ALA A 57 -26.56 17.95 -4.15
N ALA A 58 -25.79 18.63 -5.00
CA ALA A 58 -26.24 18.86 -6.35
C ALA A 58 -26.26 17.48 -6.99
N GLN A 59 -27.45 16.97 -7.32
CA GLN A 59 -27.61 15.71 -8.05
C GLN A 59 -26.66 15.72 -9.25
N ARG A 60 -25.51 15.05 -9.12
CA ARG A 60 -24.65 14.78 -10.25
C ARG A 60 -25.38 13.77 -11.12
N PRO A 61 -25.40 13.97 -12.45
CA PRO A 61 -25.92 12.95 -13.35
C PRO A 61 -25.18 11.65 -13.07
N ALA A 62 -25.94 10.56 -12.99
CA ALA A 62 -25.38 9.22 -12.81
C ALA A 62 -24.23 9.00 -13.81
N PRO A 63 -23.13 8.36 -13.38
CA PRO A 63 -22.04 8.03 -14.31
C PRO A 63 -22.63 7.32 -15.52
N LEU A 64 -22.09 7.63 -16.71
CA LEU A 64 -22.50 7.01 -17.96
C LEU A 64 -22.60 5.50 -17.76
N PRO A 65 -23.69 4.84 -18.21
CA PRO A 65 -23.82 3.40 -18.06
C PRO A 65 -22.59 2.77 -18.71
N SER A 66 -21.80 2.05 -17.90
CA SER A 66 -20.78 1.16 -18.44
C SER A 66 -21.46 0.24 -19.45
N PRO A 67 -20.79 -0.13 -20.56
CA PRO A 67 -21.37 -1.05 -21.53
C PRO A 67 -21.94 -2.26 -20.78
N ILE A 68 -23.19 -2.60 -21.09
CA ILE A 68 -23.88 -3.72 -20.47
C ILE A 68 -22.93 -4.92 -20.55
N PRO A 69 -22.53 -5.50 -19.41
CA PRO A 69 -21.59 -6.60 -19.42
C PRO A 69 -22.12 -7.71 -20.33
N ALA A 70 -21.25 -8.23 -21.22
CA ALA A 70 -21.64 -9.25 -22.18
C ALA A 70 -22.35 -10.40 -21.45
N ALA A 71 -23.55 -10.75 -21.92
CA ALA A 71 -24.32 -11.84 -21.36
C ALA A 71 -23.54 -13.15 -21.53
N GLY A 72 -23.39 -13.90 -20.45
CA GLY A 72 -22.75 -15.20 -20.45
C GLY A 72 -23.10 -15.98 -19.19
N PRO A 73 -22.68 -17.25 -19.08
CA PRO A 73 -22.98 -18.08 -17.92
C PRO A 73 -22.51 -17.42 -16.63
N ALA A 74 -23.37 -17.38 -15.62
CA ALA A 74 -23.10 -16.77 -14.32
C ALA A 74 -23.98 -17.40 -13.23
N PRO A 75 -23.63 -17.25 -11.93
CA PRO A 75 -24.44 -17.74 -10.83
C PRO A 75 -25.86 -17.15 -10.79
N THR A 76 -26.83 -17.96 -10.34
CA THR A 76 -28.23 -17.54 -10.17
C THR A 76 -28.54 -16.99 -8.79
N GLU A 77 -27.64 -17.14 -7.83
CA GLU A 77 -27.80 -16.75 -6.43
C GLU A 77 -26.58 -15.96 -5.96
N ASP A 78 -26.79 -15.06 -5.01
CA ASP A 78 -25.69 -14.36 -4.35
C ASP A 78 -25.13 -15.23 -3.22
N ARG A 79 -23.95 -15.80 -3.47
CA ARG A 79 -23.21 -16.60 -2.49
C ARG A 79 -22.01 -15.86 -1.89
N ILE A 80 -21.72 -14.66 -2.40
CA ILE A 80 -20.60 -13.84 -1.92
C ILE A 80 -21.05 -12.91 -0.79
N GLY A 81 -22.25 -12.34 -0.91
CA GLY A 81 -22.90 -11.46 0.07
C GLY A 81 -22.30 -10.05 0.12
N PHE A 82 -23.13 -9.10 0.57
CA PHE A 82 -22.67 -7.75 0.91
C PHE A 82 -21.68 -7.79 2.07
N PRO A 83 -20.52 -7.12 1.97
CA PRO A 83 -19.47 -7.25 2.97
C PRO A 83 -19.78 -6.34 4.17
N VAL A 84 -20.41 -6.87 5.22
CA VAL A 84 -20.66 -6.10 6.44
C VAL A 84 -19.40 -6.08 7.32
N GLY A 85 -19.04 -4.90 7.83
CA GLY A 85 -17.95 -4.72 8.81
C GLY A 85 -16.53 -4.92 8.25
N TYR A 86 -16.36 -4.95 6.92
CA TYR A 86 -15.04 -5.16 6.32
C TYR A 86 -14.08 -4.01 6.58
N GLN A 87 -14.56 -2.76 6.74
CA GLN A 87 -13.70 -1.60 6.93
C GLN A 87 -12.79 -1.74 8.16
N GLU A 88 -13.30 -2.39 9.21
CA GLU A 88 -12.58 -2.63 10.46
C GLU A 88 -11.82 -3.96 10.46
N ASN A 89 -12.36 -4.98 9.78
CA ASN A 89 -11.90 -6.36 9.92
C ASN A 89 -11.01 -6.85 8.77
N PHE A 90 -10.88 -6.06 7.70
CA PHE A 90 -10.07 -6.41 6.54
C PHE A 90 -8.79 -5.57 6.54
N ALA A 91 -7.71 -6.19 6.08
CA ALA A 91 -6.45 -5.52 5.86
C ALA A 91 -6.51 -4.73 4.55
N LEU A 92 -5.92 -3.54 4.54
CA LEU A 92 -5.67 -2.81 3.30
C LEU A 92 -4.75 -3.65 2.38
N TYR A 93 -5.19 -3.84 1.14
CA TYR A 93 -4.42 -4.55 0.12
C TYR A 93 -3.64 -3.57 -0.77
N PHE A 94 -4.31 -2.62 -1.40
CA PHE A 94 -3.66 -1.52 -2.12
C PHE A 94 -4.63 -0.34 -2.34
N VAL A 95 -4.09 0.82 -2.71
CA VAL A 95 -4.86 1.98 -3.18
C VAL A 95 -4.40 2.36 -4.58
N ILE A 96 -5.32 2.76 -5.45
CA ILE A 96 -5.03 3.26 -6.78
C ILE A 96 -5.76 4.58 -6.99
N ASP A 97 -5.02 5.65 -7.24
CA ASP A 97 -5.57 6.89 -7.75
C ASP A 97 -5.74 6.79 -9.28
N ARG A 98 -6.94 7.08 -9.76
CA ARG A 98 -7.32 7.11 -11.17
C ARG A 98 -7.75 8.52 -11.55
N PRO A 99 -6.81 9.49 -11.67
CA PRO A 99 -7.15 10.87 -12.00
C PRO A 99 -7.80 10.99 -13.39
N ASP A 100 -7.50 10.06 -14.29
CA ASP A 100 -8.15 9.91 -15.60
C ASP A 100 -9.64 9.60 -15.48
N LEU A 101 -10.04 8.83 -14.46
CA LEU A 101 -11.43 8.46 -14.19
C LEU A 101 -12.08 9.28 -13.06
N ARG A 102 -11.31 10.16 -12.41
CA ARG A 102 -11.72 10.88 -11.18
C ARG A 102 -12.21 9.91 -10.10
N GLU A 103 -11.47 8.82 -9.93
CA GLU A 103 -11.81 7.73 -9.04
C GLU A 103 -10.59 7.37 -8.16
N VAL A 104 -10.83 6.99 -6.91
CA VAL A 104 -9.86 6.25 -6.10
C VAL A 104 -10.38 4.85 -5.87
N ARG A 105 -9.54 3.84 -6.08
CA ARG A 105 -9.85 2.46 -5.78
C ARG A 105 -9.09 2.00 -4.56
N VAL A 106 -9.81 1.52 -3.55
CA VAL A 106 -9.21 0.96 -2.33
C VAL A 106 -9.51 -0.53 -2.33
N ALA A 107 -8.49 -1.36 -2.47
CA ALA A 107 -8.64 -2.80 -2.35
C ALA A 107 -8.32 -3.24 -0.92
N CYS A 108 -9.17 -4.10 -0.37
CA CYS A 108 -9.05 -4.67 0.96
C CYS A 108 -9.26 -6.19 0.91
N ALA A 109 -8.64 -6.90 1.84
CA ALA A 109 -8.68 -8.35 1.90
C ALA A 109 -8.95 -8.83 3.33
N ASN A 110 -9.78 -9.86 3.49
CA ASN A 110 -10.00 -10.41 4.82
C ASN A 110 -8.73 -11.05 5.39
N VAL A 111 -8.69 -11.25 6.71
CA VAL A 111 -7.51 -11.82 7.39
C VAL A 111 -7.09 -13.17 6.80
N LEU A 112 -8.04 -14.01 6.37
CA LEU A 112 -7.73 -15.29 5.72
C LEU A 112 -6.94 -15.10 4.43
N ALA A 113 -7.43 -14.27 3.52
CA ALA A 113 -6.70 -13.92 2.31
C ALA A 113 -5.34 -13.30 2.66
N ALA A 114 -5.31 -12.36 3.62
CA ALA A 114 -4.10 -11.67 4.08
C ALA A 114 -3.04 -12.55 4.73
N SER A 115 -3.43 -13.73 5.19
CA SER A 115 -2.50 -14.69 5.79
C SER A 115 -1.90 -15.68 4.78
N ALA A 116 -2.34 -15.65 3.51
CA ALA A 116 -1.91 -16.63 2.53
C ALA A 116 -0.45 -16.43 2.10
N LEU A 117 0.25 -17.55 1.88
CA LEU A 117 1.66 -17.54 1.50
C LEU A 117 1.86 -17.53 -0.02
N PRO A 118 3.00 -17.00 -0.49
CA PRO A 118 3.29 -16.90 -1.92
C PRO A 118 3.32 -18.27 -2.60
N GLY A 119 2.64 -18.38 -3.75
CA GLY A 119 2.59 -19.62 -4.53
C GLY A 119 1.65 -20.70 -3.97
N GLN A 120 0.92 -20.41 -2.88
CA GLN A 120 -0.17 -21.25 -2.39
C GLN A 120 -1.50 -20.70 -2.91
N PRO A 121 -2.47 -21.55 -3.30
CA PRO A 121 -3.82 -21.10 -3.58
C PRO A 121 -4.41 -20.39 -2.36
N LEU A 122 -5.19 -19.32 -2.58
CA LEU A 122 -5.88 -18.67 -1.47
C LEU A 122 -6.87 -19.63 -0.81
N PRO A 123 -7.00 -19.62 0.54
CA PRO A 123 -7.96 -20.44 1.24
C PRO A 123 -9.40 -20.16 0.81
N TYR A 124 -10.26 -21.17 0.86
CA TYR A 124 -11.71 -20.91 0.78
C TYR A 124 -12.16 -20.02 1.93
N GLY A 125 -13.09 -19.12 1.65
CA GLY A 125 -13.47 -18.03 2.53
C GLY A 125 -12.62 -16.77 2.36
N SER A 126 -11.61 -16.76 1.48
CA SER A 126 -10.91 -15.53 1.08
C SER A 126 -11.88 -14.55 0.43
N VAL A 127 -11.84 -13.29 0.86
CA VAL A 127 -12.66 -12.20 0.31
C VAL A 127 -11.75 -11.04 -0.01
N PHE A 128 -11.88 -10.53 -1.23
CA PHE A 128 -11.33 -9.24 -1.63
C PHE A 128 -12.47 -8.29 -1.96
N ILE A 129 -12.30 -7.05 -1.54
CA ILE A 129 -13.23 -5.95 -1.77
C ILE A 129 -12.43 -4.85 -2.45
N MET A 130 -13.00 -4.25 -3.49
CA MET A 130 -12.48 -3.04 -4.09
C MET A 130 -13.56 -1.97 -3.98
N GLU A 131 -13.29 -0.99 -3.13
CA GLU A 131 -14.07 0.23 -3.03
C GLU A 131 -13.78 1.11 -4.24
N GLY A 132 -14.82 1.69 -4.85
CA GLY A 132 -14.70 2.78 -5.81
C GLY A 132 -15.20 4.08 -5.19
N TRP A 133 -14.30 5.05 -5.05
CA TRP A 133 -14.58 6.37 -4.49
C TRP A 133 -14.59 7.44 -5.58
N ALA A 134 -15.63 8.26 -5.61
CA ALA A 134 -15.53 9.58 -6.23
C ALA A 134 -14.54 10.46 -5.45
N VAL A 135 -13.91 11.37 -6.18
CA VAL A 135 -12.88 12.27 -5.64
C VAL A 135 -13.36 13.71 -5.60
N ALA A 136 -12.83 14.48 -4.66
CA ALA A 136 -13.04 15.91 -4.61
C ALA A 136 -12.51 16.58 -5.88
N VAL A 137 -13.23 17.59 -6.35
CA VAL A 137 -12.88 18.38 -7.53
C VAL A 137 -12.94 19.87 -7.22
N ASP A 138 -12.15 20.67 -7.93
CA ASP A 138 -12.20 22.12 -7.85
C ASP A 138 -13.43 22.68 -8.59
N GLU A 139 -13.59 24.01 -8.58
CA GLU A 139 -14.71 24.70 -9.24
C GLU A 139 -14.77 24.46 -10.76
N ARG A 140 -13.67 24.02 -11.37
CA ARG A 140 -13.57 23.68 -12.80
C ARG A 140 -13.81 22.20 -13.06
N GLY A 141 -14.09 21.43 -12.01
CA GLY A 141 -14.30 19.98 -12.08
C GLY A 141 -12.99 19.18 -12.23
N LEU A 142 -11.84 19.78 -11.93
CA LEU A 142 -10.55 19.08 -11.95
C LEU A 142 -10.28 18.38 -10.62
N PRO A 143 -9.73 17.15 -10.59
CA PRO A 143 -9.44 16.44 -9.35
C PRO A 143 -8.51 17.21 -8.41
N ILE A 144 -8.82 17.19 -7.11
CA ILE A 144 -7.98 17.76 -6.05
C ILE A 144 -7.10 16.67 -5.45
N PHE A 145 -5.85 17.04 -5.20
CA PHE A 145 -4.84 16.19 -4.58
C PHE A 145 -4.48 16.71 -3.18
N ASP A 146 -4.15 15.80 -2.26
CA ASP A 146 -3.61 16.14 -0.95
C ASP A 146 -2.12 16.55 -1.02
N ALA A 147 -1.54 16.91 0.13
CA ALA A 147 -0.15 17.34 0.22
C ALA A 147 0.86 16.23 -0.16
N SER A 148 0.47 14.97 -0.06
CA SER A 148 1.26 13.81 -0.51
C SER A 148 1.06 13.50 -2.00
N GLY A 149 0.13 14.21 -2.66
CA GLY A 149 -0.25 14.06 -4.05
C GLY A 149 -1.36 13.03 -4.27
N HIS A 150 -1.99 12.47 -3.25
CA HIS A 150 -3.07 11.50 -3.45
C HIS A 150 -4.39 12.19 -3.76
N LEU A 151 -5.24 11.53 -4.56
CA LEU A 151 -6.59 12.04 -4.79
C LEU A 151 -7.36 12.06 -3.47
N ILE A 152 -8.05 13.18 -3.22
CA ILE A 152 -8.91 13.32 -2.05
C ILE A 152 -10.20 12.55 -2.31
N ARG A 153 -10.44 11.47 -1.56
CA ARG A 153 -11.71 10.72 -1.58
C ARG A 153 -12.85 11.58 -1.04
N GLU A 154 -14.02 11.50 -1.68
CA GLU A 154 -15.21 12.27 -1.28
C GLU A 154 -16.40 11.36 -0.96
N GLN A 155 -16.75 10.45 -1.87
CA GLN A 155 -17.94 9.60 -1.72
C GLN A 155 -17.67 8.18 -2.19
N LEU A 156 -17.98 7.20 -1.34
CA LEU A 156 -17.98 5.80 -1.70
C LEU A 156 -19.17 5.53 -2.62
N ASN A 157 -18.91 4.99 -3.81
CA ASN A 157 -19.92 4.76 -4.83
C ASN A 157 -20.15 3.27 -5.10
N SER A 158 -19.12 2.45 -4.95
CA SER A 158 -19.19 1.04 -5.31
C SER A 158 -18.36 0.17 -4.38
N LEU A 159 -18.85 -1.05 -4.19
CA LEU A 159 -18.17 -2.14 -3.51
C LEU A 159 -18.15 -3.33 -4.45
N MET A 160 -17.02 -3.54 -5.11
CA MET A 160 -16.79 -4.70 -5.96
C MET A 160 -16.22 -5.82 -5.09
N VAL A 161 -16.87 -6.97 -5.07
CA VAL A 161 -16.54 -8.06 -4.15
C VAL A 161 -16.22 -9.30 -4.96
N MET A 162 -15.16 -9.99 -4.56
CA MET A 162 -14.89 -11.34 -5.01
C MET A 162 -14.64 -12.25 -3.82
N ARG A 163 -15.24 -13.43 -3.84
CA ARG A 163 -15.12 -14.43 -2.77
C ARG A 163 -14.75 -15.78 -3.34
N LYS A 164 -13.83 -16.45 -2.65
CA LYS A 164 -13.43 -17.81 -2.96
C LYS A 164 -14.22 -18.80 -2.12
N GLY A 165 -14.83 -19.80 -2.75
CA GLY A 165 -15.68 -20.77 -2.05
C GLY A 165 -15.68 -22.15 -2.70
N GLU A 166 -16.03 -23.17 -1.92
CA GLU A 166 -16.22 -24.51 -2.47
C GLU A 166 -17.41 -24.52 -3.45
N GLY A 167 -17.22 -25.13 -4.62
CA GLY A 167 -18.24 -25.15 -5.68
C GLY A 167 -18.50 -23.80 -6.37
N PHE A 168 -17.76 -22.74 -6.03
CA PHE A 168 -17.87 -21.45 -6.69
C PHE A 168 -17.24 -21.48 -8.08
N GLY A 169 -17.67 -20.55 -8.92
CA GLY A 169 -17.10 -20.29 -10.24
C GLY A 169 -17.52 -21.30 -11.33
N ALA A 170 -18.11 -22.44 -10.96
CA ALA A 170 -18.60 -23.45 -11.90
C ALA A 170 -19.64 -22.88 -12.88
N ALA A 171 -20.48 -21.95 -12.41
CA ALA A 171 -21.53 -21.33 -13.22
C ALA A 171 -21.00 -20.43 -14.35
N TYR A 172 -19.72 -20.02 -14.33
CA TYR A 172 -19.14 -19.16 -15.36
C TYR A 172 -18.74 -19.89 -16.65
N GLY A 173 -18.80 -21.22 -16.70
CA GLY A 173 -18.42 -22.00 -17.88
C GLY A 173 -16.99 -21.72 -18.32
N GLU A 174 -16.80 -21.34 -19.60
CA GLU A 174 -15.48 -21.02 -20.17
C GLU A 174 -14.81 -19.81 -19.50
N ALA A 175 -15.58 -18.89 -18.92
CA ALA A 175 -15.03 -17.74 -18.19
C ALA A 175 -14.60 -18.09 -16.76
N ARG A 176 -14.67 -19.37 -16.37
CA ARG A 176 -14.31 -19.81 -15.01
C ARG A 176 -12.89 -19.40 -14.64
N THR A 177 -12.80 -18.77 -13.49
CA THR A 177 -11.58 -18.30 -12.83
C THR A 177 -11.42 -19.03 -11.51
N GLY A 178 -11.20 -20.35 -11.59
CA GLY A 178 -11.06 -21.19 -10.40
C GLY A 178 -12.35 -21.30 -9.58
N ALA A 179 -12.23 -20.98 -8.29
CA ALA A 179 -13.29 -21.09 -7.28
C ALA A 179 -13.78 -19.71 -6.81
N TRP A 180 -13.71 -18.72 -7.70
CA TRP A 180 -14.11 -17.33 -7.42
C TRP A 180 -15.50 -17.02 -7.96
N GLU A 181 -16.25 -16.24 -7.19
CA GLU A 181 -17.47 -15.55 -7.62
C GLU A 181 -17.37 -14.06 -7.37
N TYR A 182 -18.11 -13.30 -8.17
CA TYR A 182 -18.01 -11.86 -8.27
C TYR A 182 -19.38 -11.20 -8.16
N GLY A 183 -19.39 -9.98 -7.63
CA GLY A 183 -20.57 -9.12 -7.57
C GLY A 183 -20.16 -7.71 -7.24
N ALA A 184 -21.07 -6.76 -7.41
CA ALA A 184 -20.83 -5.39 -7.02
C ALA A 184 -22.08 -4.78 -6.40
N TYR A 185 -21.88 -3.95 -5.40
CA TYR A 185 -22.94 -3.35 -4.60
C TYR A 185 -22.75 -1.84 -4.49
N GLN A 186 -23.86 -1.13 -4.34
CA GLN A 186 -23.87 0.23 -3.80
C GLN A 186 -23.62 0.17 -2.27
N PRO A 187 -23.22 1.28 -1.63
CA PRO A 187 -23.01 1.31 -0.18
C PRO A 187 -24.25 0.95 0.65
N ASP A 188 -25.46 1.07 0.09
CA ASP A 188 -26.73 0.70 0.72
C ASP A 188 -27.05 -0.81 0.66
N GLY A 189 -26.20 -1.60 -0.01
CA GLY A 189 -26.38 -3.04 -0.19
C GLY A 189 -27.15 -3.46 -1.44
N SER A 190 -27.69 -2.52 -2.21
CA SER A 190 -28.31 -2.83 -3.50
C SER A 190 -27.26 -3.19 -4.55
N TYR A 191 -27.63 -4.01 -5.55
CA TYR A 191 -26.69 -4.45 -6.58
C TYR A 191 -26.35 -3.35 -7.59
N LEU A 192 -25.06 -3.18 -7.85
CA LEU A 192 -24.54 -2.60 -9.10
C LEU A 192 -24.35 -3.68 -10.16
N VAL A 193 -23.89 -4.86 -9.75
CA VAL A 193 -23.77 -6.05 -10.59
C VAL A 193 -24.32 -7.24 -9.80
N ALA A 194 -25.50 -7.71 -10.20
CA ALA A 194 -26.12 -8.88 -9.61
C ALA A 194 -25.36 -10.17 -10.03
N PRO A 195 -25.50 -11.28 -9.30
CA PRO A 195 -24.81 -12.54 -9.61
C PRO A 195 -25.00 -13.00 -11.06
N GLN A 196 -26.21 -12.83 -11.61
CA GLN A 196 -26.56 -13.24 -12.98
C GLN A 196 -25.87 -12.39 -14.06
N GLN A 197 -25.31 -11.23 -13.69
CA GLN A 197 -24.63 -10.30 -14.57
C GLN A 197 -23.10 -10.33 -14.38
N SER A 198 -22.60 -11.15 -13.45
CA SER A 198 -21.19 -11.18 -13.03
C SER A 198 -20.24 -11.89 -14.02
N HIS A 199 -20.76 -12.40 -15.15
CA HIS A 199 -19.95 -13.07 -16.17
C HIS A 199 -18.79 -12.20 -16.68
N SER A 200 -19.03 -10.90 -16.88
CA SER A 200 -18.00 -9.97 -17.33
C SER A 200 -16.82 -9.84 -16.36
N CYS A 201 -17.08 -9.94 -15.06
CA CYS A 201 -16.04 -9.92 -14.04
C CYS A 201 -15.15 -11.16 -14.20
N ALA A 202 -15.75 -12.35 -14.26
CA ALA A 202 -15.02 -13.60 -14.44
C ALA A 202 -14.22 -13.60 -15.75
N ALA A 203 -14.82 -13.17 -16.86
CA ALA A 203 -14.16 -13.08 -18.15
C ALA A 203 -12.96 -12.10 -18.15
N CYS A 204 -13.12 -10.94 -17.52
CA CYS A 204 -12.05 -9.95 -17.40
C CYS A 204 -10.88 -10.48 -16.55
N HIS A 205 -11.16 -11.08 -15.38
CA HIS A 205 -10.15 -11.71 -14.54
C HIS A 205 -9.43 -12.86 -15.25
N ARG A 206 -10.15 -13.64 -16.08
CA ARG A 206 -9.54 -14.69 -16.91
C ARG A 206 -8.61 -14.12 -17.97
N GLN A 207 -8.97 -13.00 -18.59
CA GLN A 207 -8.20 -12.38 -19.66
C GLN A 207 -6.96 -11.64 -19.14
N GLN A 208 -7.07 -10.98 -17.98
CA GLN A 208 -6.06 -10.05 -17.48
C GLN A 208 -5.27 -10.56 -16.28
N SER A 209 -5.61 -11.73 -15.74
CA SER A 209 -4.86 -12.44 -14.70
C SER A 209 -4.58 -13.88 -15.14
N SER A 210 -4.07 -14.72 -14.24
CA SER A 210 -3.70 -16.10 -14.52
C SER A 210 -3.99 -17.03 -13.35
N ALA A 211 -3.93 -18.35 -13.61
CA ALA A 211 -4.10 -19.35 -12.58
C ALA A 211 -2.99 -19.30 -11.51
N GLU A 212 -1.76 -18.92 -11.89
CA GLU A 212 -0.64 -18.75 -10.96
C GLU A 212 -0.85 -17.59 -9.98
N ALA A 213 -1.55 -16.55 -10.42
CA ALA A 213 -1.97 -15.43 -9.57
C ALA A 213 -3.28 -15.70 -8.83
N ASP A 214 -3.82 -16.92 -8.93
CA ASP A 214 -5.16 -17.31 -8.44
C ASP A 214 -6.25 -16.32 -8.90
N TRP A 215 -6.09 -15.82 -10.13
CA TRP A 215 -6.96 -14.87 -10.81
C TRP A 215 -7.07 -13.49 -10.12
N LEU A 216 -6.18 -13.18 -9.18
CA LEU A 216 -6.08 -11.85 -8.59
C LEU A 216 -5.29 -10.91 -9.49
N PHE A 217 -5.68 -9.64 -9.51
CA PHE A 217 -4.80 -8.59 -10.00
C PHE A 217 -3.76 -8.28 -8.94
N ARG A 218 -2.51 -8.05 -9.38
CA ARG A 218 -1.44 -7.53 -8.53
C ARG A 218 -1.08 -8.46 -7.37
N SER A 219 -1.34 -9.76 -7.53
CA SER A 219 -1.14 -10.81 -6.51
C SER A 219 0.23 -10.71 -5.83
N ARG A 220 1.28 -10.31 -6.57
CA ARG A 220 2.65 -10.18 -6.06
C ARG A 220 2.83 -9.06 -5.04
N LEU A 221 1.97 -8.04 -5.00
CA LEU A 221 1.98 -7.00 -3.97
C LEU A 221 1.73 -7.57 -2.57
N PHE A 222 0.95 -8.64 -2.50
CA PHE A 222 0.56 -9.29 -1.25
C PHE A 222 1.54 -10.40 -0.83
N PHE A 223 1.96 -11.17 -1.81
CA PHE A 223 2.76 -12.38 -1.63
C PHE A 223 4.28 -12.09 -1.62
N LYS A 224 4.70 -10.87 -1.28
CA LYS A 224 6.11 -10.57 -0.98
C LYS A 224 6.25 -9.48 0.10
N PRO A 225 6.08 -9.79 1.39
CA PRO A 225 6.71 -9.01 2.43
C PRO A 225 8.06 -9.64 2.77
N THR A 226 9.03 -9.60 1.85
CA THR A 226 10.42 -9.96 2.18
C THR A 226 11.37 -9.02 1.45
N GLU A 227 12.12 -8.27 2.26
CA GLU A 227 13.17 -7.28 1.96
C GLU A 227 12.74 -5.83 1.67
N ALA A 228 11.69 -5.56 0.90
CA ALA A 228 11.34 -4.17 0.54
C ALA A 228 10.57 -3.37 1.63
N SER A 229 10.04 -4.05 2.65
CA SER A 229 9.24 -3.41 3.73
C SER A 229 10.05 -3.02 4.98
N ARG A 230 11.36 -3.29 4.99
CA ARG A 230 12.27 -2.53 5.86
C ARG A 230 12.68 -1.29 5.08
N ALA A 231 12.01 -0.17 5.33
CA ALA A 231 12.62 1.12 5.08
C ALA A 231 14.00 1.10 5.77
N PRO A 232 15.11 1.33 5.05
CA PRO A 232 16.39 1.52 5.70
C PRO A 232 16.27 2.73 6.62
N GLU A 233 16.83 2.60 7.82
CA GLU A 233 17.03 3.73 8.73
C GLU A 233 17.71 4.88 7.98
N ALA A 234 17.26 6.12 8.21
CA ALA A 234 17.66 7.30 7.45
C ALA A 234 19.20 7.45 7.39
N GLY A 235 19.76 7.11 6.24
CA GLY A 235 21.13 7.38 5.80
C GLY A 235 21.12 7.95 4.38
N PRO A 236 22.28 8.20 3.73
CA PRO A 236 22.39 8.91 2.43
C PRO A 236 21.80 8.18 1.20
N ARG A 237 20.91 7.21 1.41
CA ARG A 237 20.20 6.44 0.39
C ARG A 237 18.71 6.45 0.73
N GLU A 238 17.94 7.15 -0.09
CA GLU A 238 16.49 7.12 0.00
C GLU A 238 15.97 6.13 -1.05
N VAL A 239 15.34 5.06 -0.57
CA VAL A 239 14.67 4.07 -1.43
C VAL A 239 13.22 4.49 -1.52
N ILE A 240 12.74 4.76 -2.74
CA ILE A 240 11.33 4.99 -3.00
C ILE A 240 10.71 3.65 -3.47
N PRO A 241 10.01 2.91 -2.59
CA PRO A 241 9.24 1.75 -3.02
C PRO A 241 8.03 2.20 -3.84
N PHE A 242 7.93 1.80 -5.11
CA PHE A 242 6.75 2.10 -5.92
C PHE A 242 5.77 0.93 -5.86
N HIS A 243 4.84 0.98 -4.91
CA HIS A 243 3.56 0.30 -5.03
C HIS A 243 2.59 1.30 -5.68
N TYR A 244 2.42 1.21 -7.00
CA TYR A 244 1.46 1.99 -7.78
C TYR A 244 1.26 3.43 -7.30
N LEU A 245 2.26 4.28 -7.54
CA LEU A 245 2.18 5.67 -7.96
C LEU A 245 3.49 6.35 -7.59
N PHE A 246 3.84 7.37 -8.36
CA PHE A 246 4.93 8.29 -8.15
C PHE A 246 4.73 9.06 -6.81
N ARG A 247 4.77 8.34 -5.68
CA ARG A 247 4.30 8.82 -4.38
C ARG A 247 5.35 8.50 -3.29
N PRO A 248 5.70 9.47 -2.42
CA PRO A 248 5.10 10.80 -2.34
C PRO A 248 5.33 11.63 -3.61
N GLY A 249 4.35 12.46 -3.97
CA GLY A 249 4.39 13.24 -5.21
C GLY A 249 5.60 14.17 -5.25
N THR A 250 6.17 14.46 -4.09
CA THR A 250 7.47 15.08 -3.91
C THR A 250 8.31 14.28 -2.91
N VAL A 251 9.53 13.94 -3.30
CA VAL A 251 10.55 13.36 -2.42
C VAL A 251 11.57 14.44 -2.11
N ASN A 252 11.94 14.63 -0.84
CA ASN A 252 12.91 15.64 -0.42
C ASN A 252 14.21 14.97 -0.02
N ALA A 253 15.30 15.28 -0.72
CA ALA A 253 16.62 14.73 -0.47
C ALA A 253 17.69 15.83 -0.50
N ARG A 254 18.90 15.52 -0.03
CA ARG A 254 20.05 16.45 -0.08
C ARG A 254 20.93 16.21 -1.29
N VAL A 255 21.70 17.20 -1.70
CA VAL A 255 22.76 17.04 -2.71
C VAL A 255 23.66 15.86 -2.32
N GLY A 256 23.95 14.99 -3.29
CA GLY A 256 24.71 13.76 -3.12
C GLY A 256 23.87 12.53 -2.77
N SER A 257 22.55 12.68 -2.60
CA SER A 257 21.66 11.55 -2.34
C SER A 257 21.49 10.68 -3.58
N THR A 258 21.51 9.36 -3.39
CA THR A 258 21.04 8.41 -4.39
C THR A 258 19.58 8.07 -4.10
N ILE A 259 18.74 8.27 -5.11
CA ILE A 259 17.35 7.85 -5.10
C ILE A 259 17.23 6.51 -5.84
N THR A 260 16.61 5.53 -5.19
CA THR A 260 16.31 4.23 -5.80
C THR A 260 14.83 4.13 -6.09
N TRP A 261 14.47 3.91 -7.35
CA TRP A 261 13.13 3.54 -7.77
C TRP A 261 13.02 2.03 -7.93
N SER A 262 12.08 1.39 -7.24
CA SER A 262 11.79 -0.04 -7.42
C SER A 262 10.39 -0.24 -8.00
N ASN A 263 10.30 -0.87 -9.16
CA ASN A 263 9.04 -1.28 -9.76
C ASN A 263 8.50 -2.51 -9.01
N LEU A 264 7.61 -2.31 -8.03
CA LEU A 264 7.00 -3.41 -7.27
C LEU A 264 5.67 -3.87 -7.88
N ASP A 265 5.42 -3.46 -9.11
CA ASP A 265 4.20 -3.67 -9.87
C ASP A 265 4.23 -4.95 -10.71
N GLU A 266 3.13 -5.24 -11.41
CA GLU A 266 3.01 -6.24 -12.47
C GLU A 266 3.01 -5.63 -13.89
N VAL A 267 3.01 -4.30 -14.04
CA VAL A 267 3.15 -3.61 -15.34
C VAL A 267 4.52 -2.92 -15.49
N TRP A 268 4.85 -2.56 -16.73
CA TRP A 268 6.11 -1.89 -17.07
C TRP A 268 6.00 -0.38 -16.85
N TYR A 269 7.08 0.25 -16.39
CA TYR A 269 7.17 1.70 -16.19
C TYR A 269 8.45 2.27 -16.80
N THR A 270 8.52 3.60 -16.90
CA THR A 270 9.80 4.33 -16.98
C THR A 270 9.87 5.39 -15.89
N ILE A 271 11.09 5.80 -15.55
CA ILE A 271 11.42 6.94 -14.71
C ILE A 271 12.17 7.93 -15.59
N THR A 272 11.41 8.82 -16.24
CA THR A 272 11.92 9.74 -17.25
C THR A 272 11.77 11.17 -16.76
N ALA A 273 12.87 11.91 -16.65
CA ALA A 273 12.86 13.30 -16.24
C ALA A 273 12.17 14.17 -17.31
N ALA A 274 11.34 15.12 -16.87
CA ALA A 274 10.63 16.03 -17.76
C ALA A 274 11.58 16.96 -18.54
N ASP A 275 12.75 17.26 -17.96
CA ASP A 275 13.83 18.04 -18.58
C ASP A 275 14.85 17.18 -19.35
N GLY A 276 14.66 15.85 -19.40
CA GLY A 276 15.56 14.91 -20.05
C GLY A 276 16.87 14.62 -19.29
N SER A 277 17.00 15.07 -18.04
CA SER A 277 18.23 14.88 -17.24
C SER A 277 18.53 13.42 -16.86
N PHE A 278 17.51 12.55 -16.79
CA PHE A 278 17.66 11.11 -16.59
C PHE A 278 16.51 10.32 -17.22
N ASP A 279 16.78 9.07 -17.58
CA ASP A 279 15.78 8.10 -18.02
C ASP A 279 16.21 6.68 -17.59
N SER A 280 15.31 5.93 -16.95
CA SER A 280 15.55 4.53 -16.63
C SER A 280 15.43 3.60 -17.85
N GLY A 281 14.75 4.06 -18.91
CA GLY A 281 14.19 3.16 -19.91
C GLY A 281 13.10 2.25 -19.32
N PRO A 282 12.68 1.20 -20.05
CA PRO A 282 11.66 0.27 -19.59
C PRO A 282 12.11 -0.51 -18.34
N LEU A 283 11.39 -0.34 -17.23
CA LEU A 283 11.54 -1.09 -15.99
C LEU A 283 10.44 -2.13 -15.88
N ALA A 284 10.82 -3.40 -15.92
CA ALA A 284 9.93 -4.53 -15.73
C ALA A 284 9.53 -4.72 -14.25
N PRO A 285 8.45 -5.46 -13.96
CA PRO A 285 8.11 -5.94 -12.62
C PRO A 285 9.30 -6.48 -11.83
N GLY A 286 9.53 -5.93 -10.63
CA GLY A 286 10.62 -6.31 -9.72
C GLY A 286 11.98 -5.65 -10.00
N GLN A 287 12.13 -4.87 -11.07
CA GLN A 287 13.38 -4.16 -11.37
C GLN A 287 13.51 -2.83 -10.62
N HIS A 288 14.73 -2.32 -10.54
CA HIS A 288 15.03 -1.03 -9.91
C HIS A 288 15.92 -0.15 -10.78
N PHE A 289 15.82 1.16 -10.58
CA PHE A 289 16.66 2.19 -11.17
C PHE A 289 17.25 3.07 -10.07
N ASN A 290 18.50 3.49 -10.22
CA ASN A 290 19.19 4.34 -9.25
C ASN A 290 19.69 5.60 -9.95
N HIS A 291 19.49 6.76 -9.34
CA HIS A 291 20.06 8.03 -9.81
C HIS A 291 20.60 8.84 -8.63
N THR A 292 21.82 9.36 -8.78
CA THR A 292 22.45 10.22 -7.79
C THR A 292 22.32 11.68 -8.21
N PHE A 293 21.72 12.49 -7.36
CA PHE A 293 21.50 13.91 -7.62
C PHE A 293 22.63 14.75 -7.02
N ASN A 294 23.45 15.35 -7.89
CA ASN A 294 24.61 16.15 -7.46
C ASN A 294 24.36 17.67 -7.48
N GLN A 295 23.14 18.09 -7.81
CA GLN A 295 22.77 19.49 -7.89
C GLN A 295 21.47 19.71 -7.14
N ALA A 296 21.40 20.80 -6.38
CA ALA A 296 20.16 21.25 -5.77
C ALA A 296 19.20 21.70 -6.87
N GLY A 297 17.91 21.40 -6.71
CA GLY A 297 16.93 21.66 -7.75
C GLY A 297 15.66 20.85 -7.59
N ARG A 298 14.67 21.19 -8.41
CA ARG A 298 13.41 20.48 -8.52
C ARG A 298 13.42 19.68 -9.82
N TYR A 299 13.31 18.36 -9.72
CA TYR A 299 13.32 17.43 -10.83
C TYR A 299 11.95 16.79 -10.97
N GLU A 300 11.18 17.19 -11.99
CA GLU A 300 9.93 16.52 -12.34
C GLU A 300 10.22 15.30 -13.22
N TYR A 301 9.51 14.20 -12.98
CA TYR A 301 9.68 12.97 -13.76
C TYR A 301 8.34 12.26 -13.97
N PHE A 302 8.27 11.44 -15.03
CA PHE A 302 7.05 10.77 -15.47
C PHE A 302 7.36 9.39 -16.07
N SER A 303 6.33 8.57 -16.25
CA SER A 303 6.42 7.32 -17.03
C SER A 303 5.96 7.57 -18.46
N SER A 304 6.78 7.23 -19.45
CA SER A 304 6.42 7.37 -20.87
C SER A 304 5.32 6.37 -21.29
N PHE A 305 5.24 5.21 -20.63
CA PHE A 305 4.16 4.25 -20.83
C PHE A 305 2.84 4.70 -20.20
N HIS A 306 2.90 5.56 -19.18
CA HIS A 306 1.74 6.05 -18.44
C HIS A 306 1.88 7.56 -18.16
N PRO A 307 1.65 8.44 -19.16
CA PRO A 307 1.99 9.88 -19.08
C PRO A 307 1.28 10.67 -17.98
N GLY A 308 0.17 10.15 -17.46
CA GLY A 308 -0.54 10.70 -16.30
C GLY A 308 0.17 10.44 -14.96
N MET A 309 1.19 9.58 -14.93
CA MET A 309 1.95 9.24 -13.73
C MET A 309 3.20 10.12 -13.63
N ARG A 310 3.21 11.02 -12.63
CA ARG A 310 4.23 12.05 -12.42
C ARG A 310 4.65 12.16 -10.95
N GLY A 311 5.92 12.45 -10.74
CA GLY A 311 6.52 12.71 -9.44
C GLY A 311 7.52 13.86 -9.51
N THR A 312 7.94 14.32 -8.34
CA THR A 312 8.93 15.39 -8.18
C THR A 312 10.00 14.93 -7.19
N ILE A 313 11.26 15.19 -7.49
CA ILE A 313 12.35 15.11 -6.51
C ILE A 313 12.79 16.55 -6.22
N GLN A 314 12.77 16.93 -4.96
CA GLN A 314 13.29 18.20 -4.47
C GLN A 314 14.64 17.93 -3.80
N ILE A 315 15.71 18.43 -4.41
CA ILE A 315 17.07 18.34 -3.87
C ILE A 315 17.42 19.68 -3.23
N ILE A 316 17.70 19.64 -1.93
CA ILE A 316 18.17 20.78 -1.14
C ILE A 316 19.68 20.65 -0.87
N GLU A 317 20.35 21.75 -0.53
CA GLU A 317 21.76 21.75 -0.15
C GLU A 317 22.06 20.91 1.11
#